data_AF-A0A6B2L7E3-F1
#
_entry.id   AF-A0A6B2L7E3-F1
#
_cell.length_a   1.000
_cell.length_b   1.000
_cell.length_c   1.000
_cell.angle_alpha   90.00
_cell.angle_beta   90.00
_cell.angle_gamma   90.00
#
_symmetry.space_group_name_H-M   'P 1'
#
loop_
_entity.id
_entity.type
_entity.pdbx_description
1 polymer ?
#
loop_
_entity_poly.entity_id
_entity_poly.type
_entity_poly.pdbx_seq_one_letter_code
_entity_poly.pdbx_strand_id
1 'polypeptide(L)'
;MTKPLLPPGGGYKREIAAFLLDRGLAGVPETFLLEGVRHPKFSTDEPKRGSVQKFIENVGDSSSVGSSRYSVCDVHNIGILDIRLYNLDRNEENILVQKVEPQDPMCITPPKEAPASCCASPMMVSPPPSPQPQPNPLSTSANRSSRAFSSYTRPSLPQSAPTHTRMSRAISSPTPTASPSYRLVPIDHTYTLPTNFNEGVYFEWQYWKQAKEPFSNQHLEVIKNLDPSADAKILRELEIEEEAIRIMMFSSWLLKIGAEHGMSLFEIASMMTKTVKEPSFLETMVLNLKKLLLESETDNLTTEEFIVEFIRYAHTQVPLFKEKLRKKGSGTK
;
A
#
# COMPACT_ATOMS: atom_id res chain seq x y z
N MET A 1 -1.13 5.61 23.12
CA MET A 1 -0.76 7.02 22.87
C MET A 1 -1.55 7.50 21.66
N THR A 2 -2.41 8.49 21.82
CA THR A 2 -3.14 9.12 20.72
C THR A 2 -2.16 9.92 19.86
N LYS A 3 -1.81 9.39 18.68
CA LYS A 3 -0.90 10.03 17.72
C LYS A 3 -1.59 11.30 17.16
N PRO A 4 -1.11 12.54 17.40
CA PRO A 4 -1.92 13.76 17.26
C PRO A 4 -1.95 14.39 15.85
N LEU A 5 -1.45 13.73 14.82
CA LEU A 5 -0.98 14.44 13.61
C LEU A 5 -1.86 14.32 12.38
N LEU A 6 -2.82 13.39 12.38
CA LEU A 6 -3.86 13.34 11.39
C LEU A 6 -5.15 13.86 12.01
N PRO A 7 -5.91 14.74 11.33
CA PRO A 7 -7.24 15.11 11.79
C PRO A 7 -8.02 13.82 12.12
N PRO A 8 -8.60 13.69 13.32
CA PRO A 8 -9.40 12.54 13.67
C PRO A 8 -10.46 12.28 12.57
N GLY A 9 -10.50 11.06 12.06
CA GLY A 9 -11.43 10.68 11.00
C GLY A 9 -10.93 10.82 9.56
N GLY A 10 -9.67 11.23 9.30
CA GLY A 10 -9.12 11.34 7.93
C GLY A 10 -8.37 10.11 7.39
N GLY A 11 -8.04 9.13 8.24
CA GLY A 11 -7.18 8.00 7.87
C GLY A 11 -7.70 7.14 6.71
N TYR A 12 -9.02 7.01 6.58
CA TYR A 12 -9.62 6.23 5.49
C TYR A 12 -9.32 6.78 4.09
N LYS A 13 -9.15 8.11 3.97
CA LYS A 13 -8.81 8.76 2.69
C LYS A 13 -7.43 8.30 2.21
N ARG A 14 -6.50 8.09 3.15
CA ARG A 14 -5.13 7.65 2.89
C ARG A 14 -5.07 6.17 2.48
N GLU A 15 -5.93 5.33 3.05
CA GLU A 15 -6.10 3.94 2.58
C GLU A 15 -6.60 3.88 1.14
N ILE A 16 -7.62 4.67 0.81
CA ILE A 16 -8.18 4.74 -0.55
C ILE A 16 -7.13 5.31 -1.50
N ALA A 17 -6.43 6.37 -1.10
CA ALA A 17 -5.35 6.97 -1.88
C ALA A 17 -4.26 5.93 -2.19
N ALA A 18 -3.84 5.14 -1.21
CA ALA A 18 -2.83 4.10 -1.42
C ALA A 18 -3.27 3.07 -2.45
N PHE A 19 -4.51 2.57 -2.37
CA PHE A 19 -5.05 1.65 -3.37
C PHE A 19 -5.12 2.26 -4.78
N LEU A 20 -5.61 3.50 -4.90
CA LEU A 20 -5.71 4.18 -6.21
C LEU A 20 -4.34 4.47 -6.82
N LEU A 21 -3.36 4.89 -6.00
CA LEU A 21 -2.01 5.21 -6.47
C LEU A 21 -1.16 3.95 -6.71
N ASP A 22 -1.49 2.81 -6.09
CA ASP A 22 -0.79 1.54 -6.29
C ASP A 22 -0.90 1.02 -7.73
N ARG A 23 -2.09 1.14 -8.34
CA ARG A 23 -2.37 0.66 -9.70
C ARG A 23 -1.96 -0.81 -9.92
N GLY A 24 -1.98 -1.61 -8.84
CA GLY A 24 -1.63 -3.03 -8.83
C GLY A 24 -0.13 -3.35 -8.81
N LEU A 25 0.74 -2.37 -8.56
CA LEU A 25 2.18 -2.57 -8.52
C LEU A 25 2.62 -3.33 -7.25
N ALA A 26 2.39 -2.74 -6.08
CA ALA A 26 2.68 -3.30 -4.77
C ALA A 26 1.61 -4.30 -4.31
N GLY A 27 0.41 -4.23 -4.89
CA GLY A 27 -0.68 -5.14 -4.56
C GLY A 27 -1.44 -4.73 -3.31
N VAL A 28 -1.67 -3.43 -3.13
CA VAL A 28 -2.56 -2.93 -2.08
C VAL A 28 -3.93 -3.58 -2.27
N PRO A 29 -4.51 -4.23 -1.25
CA PRO A 29 -5.81 -4.88 -1.40
C PRO A 29 -6.89 -3.87 -1.79
N GLU A 30 -7.87 -4.31 -2.57
CA GLU A 30 -9.02 -3.50 -2.98
C GLU A 30 -9.61 -2.74 -1.77
N THR A 31 -9.61 -1.41 -1.84
CA THR A 31 -10.00 -0.54 -0.73
C THR A 31 -11.02 0.48 -1.23
N PHE A 32 -12.20 0.48 -0.60
CA PHE A 32 -13.34 1.29 -1.02
C PHE A 32 -13.83 2.19 0.11
N LEU A 33 -14.35 3.36 -0.26
CA LEU A 33 -15.12 4.22 0.65
C LEU A 33 -16.48 3.59 0.93
N LEU A 34 -16.85 3.47 2.20
CA LEU A 34 -18.23 3.24 2.62
C LEU A 34 -18.75 4.44 3.40
N GLU A 35 -20.00 4.77 3.14
CA GLU A 35 -20.73 5.85 3.81
C GLU A 35 -22.02 5.29 4.42
N GLY A 36 -22.48 5.91 5.51
CA GLY A 36 -23.75 5.55 6.12
C GLY A 36 -23.78 4.19 6.82
N VAL A 37 -22.63 3.58 7.12
CA VAL A 37 -22.56 2.22 7.67
C VAL A 37 -22.95 2.23 9.14
N ARG A 38 -23.92 1.40 9.51
CA ARG A 38 -24.29 1.12 10.91
C ARG A 38 -23.99 -0.34 11.21
N HIS A 39 -23.45 -0.60 12.39
CA HIS A 39 -23.19 -1.97 12.83
C HIS A 39 -23.28 -2.07 14.36
N PRO A 40 -23.91 -3.10 14.95
CA PRO A 40 -24.07 -3.21 16.40
C PRO A 40 -22.77 -3.23 17.22
N LYS A 41 -21.64 -3.57 16.59
CA LYS A 41 -20.30 -3.51 17.22
C LYS A 41 -19.61 -2.15 17.11
N PHE A 42 -20.21 -1.18 16.40
CA PHE A 42 -19.64 0.16 16.36
C PHE A 42 -19.88 0.86 17.69
N SER A 43 -18.91 1.68 18.08
CA SER A 43 -18.93 2.47 19.32
C SER A 43 -20.08 3.47 19.44
N THR A 44 -20.78 3.74 18.34
CA THR A 44 -21.86 4.72 18.23
C THR A 44 -22.93 4.15 17.31
N ASP A 45 -24.19 4.50 17.59
CA ASP A 45 -25.28 4.18 16.67
C ASP A 45 -25.25 5.04 15.40
N GLU A 46 -24.56 6.17 15.44
CA GLU A 46 -24.40 7.07 14.28
C GLU A 46 -23.77 6.36 13.08
N PRO A 47 -24.26 6.63 11.85
CA PRO A 47 -23.66 6.09 10.64
C PRO A 47 -22.19 6.51 10.54
N LYS A 48 -21.33 5.56 10.23
CA LYS A 48 -19.90 5.80 10.03
C LYS A 48 -19.56 5.93 8.56
N ARG A 49 -18.56 6.76 8.31
CA ARG A 49 -17.84 6.89 7.05
C ARG A 49 -16.43 6.37 7.25
N GLY A 50 -15.93 5.55 6.32
CA GLY A 50 -14.60 4.95 6.44
C GLY A 50 -14.24 4.09 5.25
N SER A 51 -13.04 3.50 5.30
CA SER A 51 -12.55 2.58 4.28
C SER A 51 -12.88 1.14 4.68
N VAL A 52 -13.20 0.32 3.69
CA VAL A 52 -13.18 -1.14 3.82
C VAL A 52 -12.16 -1.67 2.83
N GLN A 53 -11.25 -2.48 3.34
CA GLN A 53 -10.21 -3.13 2.57
C GLN A 53 -10.49 -4.62 2.51
N LYS A 54 -10.30 -5.21 1.33
CA LYS A 54 -10.45 -6.64 1.09
C LYS A 54 -9.55 -7.41 2.04
N PHE A 55 -10.14 -8.38 2.75
CA PHE A 55 -9.37 -9.30 3.57
C PHE A 55 -8.50 -10.20 2.69
N ILE A 56 -7.23 -10.34 3.08
CA ILE A 56 -6.25 -11.17 2.37
C ILE A 56 -5.87 -12.35 3.26
N GLU A 57 -6.17 -13.57 2.81
CA GLU A 57 -5.65 -14.78 3.43
C GLU A 57 -4.12 -14.79 3.34
N ASN A 58 -3.47 -14.99 4.48
CA ASN A 58 -2.03 -14.89 4.62
C ASN A 58 -1.53 -15.92 5.65
N VAL A 59 -0.21 -16.11 5.70
CA VAL A 59 0.44 -17.03 6.66
C VAL A 59 1.11 -16.30 7.82
N GLY A 60 0.85 -14.99 7.96
CA GLY A 60 1.49 -14.09 8.91
C GLY A 60 1.93 -12.78 8.24
N ASP A 61 2.46 -11.87 9.06
CA ASP A 61 3.14 -10.66 8.63
C ASP A 61 4.62 -10.93 8.25
N SER A 62 5.37 -9.89 7.90
CA SER A 62 6.72 -10.07 7.38
C SER A 62 7.76 -10.43 8.44
N SER A 63 7.44 -10.36 9.73
CA SER A 63 8.29 -10.90 10.82
C SER A 63 8.18 -12.42 10.93
N SER A 64 7.06 -12.99 10.45
CA SER A 64 6.77 -14.43 10.51
C SER A 64 7.65 -15.25 9.56
N VAL A 65 8.19 -14.63 8.51
CA VAL A 65 9.09 -15.25 7.55
C VAL A 65 10.37 -14.43 7.48
N GLY A 66 11.54 -15.07 7.53
CA GLY A 66 12.81 -14.34 7.46
C GLY A 66 12.94 -13.57 6.14
N SER A 67 13.29 -12.28 6.22
CA SER A 67 13.33 -11.37 5.06
C SER A 67 14.23 -11.81 3.91
N SER A 68 15.16 -12.73 4.17
CA SER A 68 16.01 -13.36 3.14
C SER A 68 15.25 -14.15 2.08
N ARG A 69 13.98 -14.51 2.37
CA ARG A 69 13.08 -15.29 1.49
C ARG A 69 12.20 -14.43 0.58
N TYR A 70 12.13 -13.12 0.80
CA TYR A 70 11.30 -12.23 -0.02
C TYR A 70 11.95 -11.94 -1.37
N SER A 71 11.11 -11.79 -2.40
CA SER A 71 11.59 -11.44 -3.74
C SER A 71 12.07 -9.99 -3.80
N VAL A 72 13.05 -9.70 -4.66
CA VAL A 72 13.46 -8.31 -4.93
C VAL A 72 12.31 -7.52 -5.53
N CYS A 73 11.51 -8.16 -6.38
CA CYS A 73 10.35 -7.57 -7.04
C CYS A 73 9.33 -7.02 -6.02
N ASP A 74 8.88 -7.84 -5.07
CA ASP A 74 7.84 -7.40 -4.13
C ASP A 74 8.35 -6.27 -3.22
N VAL A 75 9.60 -6.37 -2.77
CA VAL A 75 10.23 -5.31 -1.94
C VAL A 75 10.34 -4.00 -2.72
N HIS A 76 10.73 -4.06 -4.00
CA HIS A 76 10.80 -2.87 -4.86
C HIS A 76 9.42 -2.28 -5.12
N ASN A 77 8.42 -3.12 -5.39
CA ASN A 77 7.06 -2.65 -5.65
C ASN A 77 6.48 -1.92 -4.43
N ILE A 78 6.60 -2.51 -3.23
CA ILE A 78 6.17 -1.87 -1.97
C ILE A 78 6.95 -0.58 -1.73
N GLY A 79 8.28 -0.60 -1.90
CA GLY A 79 9.10 0.58 -1.65
C GLY A 79 8.83 1.74 -2.61
N ILE A 80 8.53 1.45 -3.88
CA ILE A 80 8.11 2.48 -4.86
C ILE A 80 6.83 3.17 -4.38
N LEU A 81 5.84 2.42 -3.91
CA LEU A 81 4.60 2.99 -3.39
C LEU A 81 4.85 3.78 -2.10
N ASP A 82 5.57 3.20 -1.13
CA ASP A 82 5.82 3.83 0.17
C ASP A 82 6.62 5.13 0.06
N ILE A 83 7.61 5.19 -0.84
CA ILE A 83 8.36 6.43 -1.12
C ILE A 83 7.41 7.49 -1.65
N ARG A 84 6.58 7.17 -2.65
CA ARG A 84 5.61 8.13 -3.22
C ARG A 84 4.65 8.64 -2.15
N LEU A 85 4.09 7.74 -1.35
CA LEU A 85 3.14 8.11 -0.30
C LEU A 85 3.79 8.75 0.93
N TYR A 86 5.13 8.80 1.01
CA TYR A 86 5.86 9.23 2.21
C TYR A 86 5.36 8.46 3.45
N ASN A 87 5.39 7.13 3.38
CA ASN A 87 4.85 6.31 4.47
C ASN A 87 5.69 6.45 5.75
N LEU A 88 5.02 6.79 6.85
CA LEU A 88 5.64 7.04 8.15
C LEU A 88 5.71 5.79 9.04
N ASP A 89 5.00 4.72 8.70
CA ASP A 89 4.84 3.54 9.58
C ASP A 89 4.87 2.21 8.80
N ARG A 90 5.77 2.06 7.82
CA ARG A 90 5.96 0.76 7.16
C ARG A 90 6.84 -0.13 8.03
N ASN A 91 6.23 -0.80 9.00
CA ASN A 91 6.83 -1.83 9.85
C ASN A 91 6.53 -3.26 9.35
N GLU A 92 7.08 -4.28 10.01
CA GLU A 92 6.89 -5.69 9.61
C GLU A 92 5.42 -6.15 9.69
N GLU A 93 4.67 -5.67 10.68
CA GLU A 93 3.26 -6.02 10.92
C GLU A 93 2.35 -5.49 9.79
N ASN A 94 2.79 -4.42 9.12
CA ASN A 94 2.07 -3.78 8.02
C ASN A 94 2.38 -4.40 6.65
N ILE A 95 3.06 -5.54 6.59
CA ILE A 95 3.34 -6.27 5.36
C ILE A 95 2.92 -7.73 5.55
N LEU A 96 1.83 -8.14 4.91
CA LEU A 96 1.36 -9.52 4.94
C LEU A 96 2.19 -10.42 4.03
N VAL A 97 2.29 -11.70 4.39
CA VAL A 97 3.00 -12.72 3.63
C VAL A 97 2.04 -13.81 3.18
N GLN A 98 1.94 -14.04 1.87
CA GLN A 98 1.20 -15.16 1.30
C GLN A 98 2.17 -16.24 0.82
N LYS A 99 1.82 -17.52 1.06
CA LYS A 99 2.50 -18.63 0.36
C LYS A 99 1.99 -18.69 -1.06
N VAL A 100 2.91 -18.78 -2.00
CA VAL A 100 2.63 -18.96 -3.42
C VAL A 100 3.11 -20.34 -3.80
N GLU A 101 2.20 -21.18 -4.31
CA GLU A 101 2.57 -22.45 -4.92
C GLU A 101 3.47 -22.18 -6.13
N PRO A 102 4.48 -23.02 -6.40
CA PRO A 102 5.36 -22.85 -7.56
C PRO A 102 4.60 -23.14 -8.86
N GLN A 103 3.83 -22.16 -9.34
CA GLN A 103 3.22 -22.10 -10.67
C GLN A 103 3.29 -20.66 -11.18
N ASP A 104 3.94 -20.51 -12.33
CA ASP A 104 4.15 -19.36 -13.22
C ASP A 104 5.18 -18.24 -12.88
N PRO A 105 6.01 -17.86 -13.87
CA PRO A 105 7.16 -16.98 -13.70
C PRO A 105 6.77 -15.50 -13.66
N MET A 106 7.33 -14.82 -12.66
CA MET A 106 7.88 -13.45 -12.68
C MET A 106 7.04 -12.26 -13.15
N CYS A 107 7.08 -11.23 -12.28
CA CYS A 107 6.81 -9.82 -12.55
C CYS A 107 5.43 -9.51 -13.11
N ILE A 108 4.59 -8.92 -12.26
CA ILE A 108 3.27 -8.38 -12.63
C ILE A 108 3.45 -7.48 -13.87
N THR A 109 3.07 -7.97 -15.05
CA THR A 109 2.68 -7.07 -16.13
C THR A 109 1.46 -6.31 -15.62
N PRO A 110 1.43 -4.97 -15.65
CA PRO A 110 0.22 -4.24 -15.34
C PRO A 110 -0.91 -4.79 -16.25
N PRO A 111 -2.15 -4.90 -15.76
CA PRO A 111 -3.26 -5.37 -16.57
C PRO A 111 -3.30 -4.59 -17.89
N LYS A 112 -3.31 -5.29 -19.02
CA LYS A 112 -3.67 -4.68 -20.30
C LYS A 112 -5.05 -4.06 -20.14
N GLU A 113 -5.10 -2.74 -20.33
CA GLU A 113 -6.28 -1.93 -20.55
C GLU A 113 -7.29 -1.92 -19.38
N ALA A 114 -7.29 -0.80 -18.63
CA ALA A 114 -8.53 -0.35 -18.01
C ALA A 114 -9.59 -0.22 -19.11
N PRO A 115 -10.83 -0.70 -18.93
CA PRO A 115 -11.86 -0.49 -19.93
C PRO A 115 -12.10 1.02 -20.07
N ALA A 116 -11.68 1.56 -21.21
CA ALA A 116 -12.10 2.87 -21.65
C ALA A 116 -13.61 2.80 -21.91
N SER A 117 -14.43 3.24 -20.94
CA SER A 117 -15.78 3.79 -21.12
C SER A 117 -16.60 3.65 -19.84
N CYS A 118 -16.52 4.65 -18.96
CA CYS A 118 -17.63 5.00 -18.07
C CYS A 118 -17.76 6.52 -17.97
N CYS A 119 -18.00 7.19 -19.10
CA CYS A 119 -18.70 8.47 -19.04
C CYS A 119 -20.13 8.18 -18.58
N ALA A 120 -20.37 8.20 -17.27
CA ALA A 120 -21.72 8.28 -16.72
C ALA A 120 -21.90 9.68 -16.15
N SER A 121 -22.72 10.47 -16.84
CA SER A 121 -23.24 11.76 -16.40
C SER A 121 -23.84 11.68 -14.99
N PRO A 122 -23.95 12.80 -14.25
CA PRO A 122 -24.39 12.78 -12.86
C PRO A 122 -25.85 12.33 -12.77
N MET A 123 -26.10 11.27 -12.01
CA MET A 123 -27.46 10.82 -11.71
C MET A 123 -28.15 11.86 -10.82
N MET A 124 -29.13 12.56 -11.39
CA MET A 124 -30.10 13.34 -10.63
C MET A 124 -30.94 12.39 -9.78
N VAL A 125 -30.82 12.51 -8.46
CA VAL A 125 -31.66 11.78 -7.51
C VAL A 125 -33.04 12.45 -7.52
N SER A 126 -34.06 11.72 -8.01
CA SER A 126 -35.46 12.12 -7.85
C SER A 126 -35.91 11.87 -6.40
N PRO A 127 -36.79 12.72 -5.83
CA PRO A 127 -37.23 12.57 -4.45
C PRO A 127 -38.13 11.34 -4.26
N PRO A 128 -38.13 10.73 -3.05
CA PRO A 128 -38.97 9.56 -2.77
C PRO A 128 -40.46 9.93 -2.67
N PRO A 129 -41.38 9.01 -3.00
CA PRO A 129 -42.82 9.26 -2.85
C PRO A 129 -43.24 9.21 -1.38
N SER A 130 -44.17 10.10 -1.02
CA SER A 130 -44.80 10.23 0.29
C SER A 130 -45.53 8.94 0.75
N PRO A 131 -45.61 8.65 2.06
CA PRO A 131 -46.18 7.42 2.58
C PRO A 131 -47.72 7.43 2.55
N GLN A 132 -48.33 6.33 2.12
CA GLN A 132 -49.76 6.06 2.27
C GLN A 132 -50.05 5.04 3.39
N PRO A 133 -51.24 5.10 4.02
CA PRO A 133 -51.45 4.62 5.38
C PRO A 133 -51.79 3.13 5.47
N GLN A 134 -51.33 2.51 6.55
CA GLN A 134 -51.71 1.16 6.98
C GLN A 134 -53.19 1.08 7.40
N PRO A 135 -53.84 -0.09 7.22
CA PRO A 135 -54.91 -0.50 8.10
C PRO A 135 -54.53 -1.80 8.85
N ASN A 136 -54.62 -1.73 10.17
CA ASN A 136 -54.94 -2.85 11.08
C ASN A 136 -56.31 -2.50 11.71
N PRO A 137 -57.06 -3.41 12.38
CA PRO A 137 -56.66 -4.72 12.93
C PRO A 137 -57.71 -5.85 12.73
N LEU A 138 -57.40 -7.09 13.15
CA LEU A 138 -58.20 -7.82 14.16
C LEU A 138 -57.60 -9.18 14.55
N SER A 139 -57.92 -9.54 15.79
CA SER A 139 -57.39 -10.59 16.65
C SER A 139 -57.88 -12.01 16.32
N THR A 140 -57.13 -13.02 16.79
CA THR A 140 -57.65 -14.15 17.59
C THR A 140 -56.50 -14.99 18.14
N SER A 141 -56.82 -15.73 19.19
CA SER A 141 -55.93 -16.26 20.21
C SER A 141 -55.54 -17.74 20.03
N ALA A 142 -54.49 -18.09 20.79
CA ALA A 142 -54.31 -19.34 21.55
C ALA A 142 -53.64 -20.57 20.91
N ASN A 143 -52.62 -21.02 21.66
CA ASN A 143 -52.28 -22.38 22.08
C ASN A 143 -51.25 -23.24 21.30
N ARG A 144 -50.12 -23.45 22.02
CA ARG A 144 -49.51 -24.74 22.43
C ARG A 144 -49.29 -25.81 21.35
N SER A 145 -48.03 -26.20 21.14
CA SER A 145 -47.43 -27.43 21.71
C SER A 145 -46.22 -27.93 20.89
N SER A 146 -45.27 -28.48 21.64
CA SER A 146 -44.05 -29.24 21.32
C SER A 146 -44.17 -30.39 20.29
N ARG A 147 -43.05 -30.64 19.58
CA ARG A 147 -42.34 -31.92 19.26
C ARG A 147 -41.32 -31.61 18.13
N ALA A 148 -40.01 -31.78 18.26
CA ALA A 148 -39.14 -32.93 18.55
C ALA A 148 -39.05 -33.98 17.41
N PHE A 149 -37.79 -34.34 17.10
CA PHE A 149 -37.25 -35.31 16.12
C PHE A 149 -37.08 -34.76 14.68
N SER A 150 -35.96 -34.97 13.98
CA SER A 150 -35.23 -36.23 13.83
C SER A 150 -33.75 -36.01 13.46
N SER A 151 -32.88 -36.82 14.08
CA SER A 151 -31.45 -36.97 13.82
C SER A 151 -31.20 -37.91 12.63
N TYR A 152 -30.38 -37.49 11.67
CA TYR A 152 -29.87 -38.37 10.61
C TYR A 152 -28.50 -38.96 11.01
N THR A 153 -28.51 -40.27 11.28
CA THR A 153 -27.31 -41.08 11.52
C THR A 153 -26.86 -41.73 10.21
N ARG A 154 -25.57 -41.62 9.92
CA ARG A 154 -24.87 -42.12 8.73
C ARG A 154 -24.46 -43.59 8.94
N PRO A 155 -24.70 -44.52 8.00
CA PRO A 155 -24.15 -45.88 8.09
C PRO A 155 -22.71 -45.96 7.57
N SER A 156 -21.89 -46.74 8.29
CA SER A 156 -20.49 -47.08 8.04
C SER A 156 -20.31 -48.33 7.15
N LEU A 157 -19.11 -48.42 6.57
CA LEU A 157 -18.62 -49.34 5.53
C LEU A 157 -18.68 -50.85 5.86
N PRO A 158 -18.67 -51.72 4.82
CA PRO A 158 -18.15 -53.07 4.91
C PRO A 158 -16.66 -53.17 4.54
N GLN A 159 -15.95 -54.02 5.29
CA GLN A 159 -14.59 -54.49 5.05
C GLN A 159 -14.57 -55.56 3.95
N SER A 160 -13.58 -55.50 3.05
CA SER A 160 -12.94 -56.70 2.48
C SER A 160 -11.64 -56.32 1.77
N ALA A 161 -10.58 -57.07 2.07
CA ALA A 161 -9.27 -56.97 1.46
C ALA A 161 -9.19 -57.88 0.23
N PRO A 162 -8.31 -57.54 -0.74
CA PRO A 162 -7.55 -58.58 -1.41
C PRO A 162 -6.04 -58.31 -1.37
N THR A 163 -5.34 -59.42 -1.17
CA THR A 163 -3.91 -59.68 -1.29
C THR A 163 -3.37 -59.37 -2.68
N HIS A 164 -2.36 -58.50 -2.79
CA HIS A 164 -1.46 -58.46 -3.94
C HIS A 164 0.00 -58.23 -3.50
N THR A 165 0.77 -59.30 -3.66
CA THR A 165 2.15 -59.40 -4.16
C THR A 165 3.07 -58.18 -4.01
N ARG A 166 4.10 -58.36 -3.19
CA ARG A 166 5.31 -57.53 -3.08
C ARG A 166 6.02 -57.41 -4.43
N MET A 167 5.81 -56.30 -5.13
CA MET A 167 6.73 -55.82 -6.16
C MET A 167 7.55 -54.66 -5.59
N SER A 168 8.87 -54.83 -5.65
CA SER A 168 9.88 -53.86 -5.22
C SER A 168 9.71 -52.56 -6.02
N ARG A 169 9.03 -51.57 -5.44
CA ARG A 169 9.00 -50.22 -6.00
C ARG A 169 10.27 -49.51 -5.52
N ALA A 170 11.13 -49.15 -6.47
CA ALA A 170 12.26 -48.28 -6.20
C ALA A 170 11.75 -47.03 -5.46
N ILE A 171 12.34 -46.75 -4.30
CA ILE A 171 12.13 -45.49 -3.60
C ILE A 171 12.74 -44.42 -4.51
N SER A 172 11.91 -43.76 -5.31
CA SER A 172 12.26 -42.46 -5.84
C SER A 172 12.44 -41.56 -4.62
N SER A 173 13.69 -41.17 -4.35
CA SER A 173 14.03 -40.10 -3.43
C SER A 173 13.02 -38.95 -3.59
N PRO A 174 12.47 -38.36 -2.51
CA PRO A 174 11.70 -37.14 -2.67
C PRO A 174 12.61 -36.12 -3.35
N THR A 175 12.20 -35.67 -4.54
CA THR A 175 12.70 -34.44 -5.13
C THR A 175 12.72 -33.38 -4.03
N PRO A 176 13.78 -32.58 -3.87
CA PRO A 176 13.81 -31.54 -2.86
C PRO A 176 12.58 -30.67 -3.12
N THR A 177 11.61 -30.71 -2.21
CA THR A 177 10.43 -29.86 -2.28
C THR A 177 10.95 -28.45 -2.33
N ALA A 178 10.78 -27.76 -3.47
CA ALA A 178 11.19 -26.38 -3.62
C ALA A 178 10.66 -25.61 -2.40
N SER A 179 11.54 -24.84 -1.74
CA SER A 179 11.11 -23.98 -0.64
C SER A 179 9.92 -23.14 -1.11
N PRO A 180 8.85 -23.00 -0.31
CA PRO A 180 7.67 -22.25 -0.72
C PRO A 180 8.08 -20.83 -1.15
N SER A 181 7.51 -20.37 -2.26
CA SER A 181 7.65 -18.98 -2.68
C SER A 181 6.71 -18.11 -1.85
N TYR A 182 7.06 -16.85 -1.66
CA TYR A 182 6.27 -15.91 -0.87
C TYR A 182 5.99 -14.65 -1.68
N ARG A 183 4.78 -14.11 -1.51
CA ARG A 183 4.37 -12.79 -2.00
C ARG A 183 4.13 -11.87 -0.80
N LEU A 184 4.58 -10.62 -0.92
CA LEU A 184 4.28 -9.58 0.06
C LEU A 184 3.05 -8.78 -0.36
N VAL A 185 2.25 -8.37 0.62
CA VAL A 185 1.05 -7.54 0.42
C VAL A 185 1.07 -6.40 1.44
N PRO A 186 1.23 -5.14 1.02
CA PRO A 186 1.22 -4.01 1.94
C PRO A 186 -0.22 -3.70 2.39
N ILE A 187 -0.38 -3.46 3.69
CA ILE A 187 -1.64 -3.04 4.31
C ILE A 187 -1.41 -1.81 5.20
N ASP A 188 -2.46 -1.28 5.81
CA ASP A 188 -2.41 -0.17 6.78
C ASP A 188 -1.61 1.06 6.27
N HIS A 189 -2.23 1.81 5.37
CA HIS A 189 -1.67 3.05 4.82
C HIS A 189 -2.23 4.30 5.51
N THR A 190 -2.86 4.13 6.67
CA THR A 190 -3.45 5.25 7.41
C THR A 190 -2.43 6.34 7.79
N TYR A 191 -1.15 5.96 7.93
CA TYR A 191 -0.04 6.85 8.32
C TYR A 191 0.87 7.24 7.14
N THR A 192 0.24 7.61 6.01
CA THR A 192 0.89 8.15 4.81
C THR A 192 0.49 9.59 4.55
N LEU A 193 1.09 10.25 3.56
CA LEU A 193 0.71 11.59 3.08
C LEU A 193 0.67 12.62 4.24
N PRO A 194 1.78 12.85 4.95
CA PRO A 194 1.83 13.86 6.00
C PRO A 194 1.82 15.28 5.42
N THR A 195 1.36 16.26 6.20
CA THR A 195 1.30 17.67 5.79
C THR A 195 2.59 18.45 6.08
N ASN A 196 3.56 17.81 6.72
CA ASN A 196 4.84 18.43 7.06
C ASN A 196 5.90 17.35 7.25
N PHE A 197 7.13 17.81 7.38
CA PHE A 197 8.30 16.98 7.59
C PHE A 197 8.67 16.84 9.07
N ASN A 198 7.74 16.95 10.02
CA ASN A 198 8.11 16.83 11.44
C ASN A 198 8.46 15.38 11.79
N GLU A 199 7.70 14.42 11.28
CA GLU A 199 7.95 12.99 11.50
C GLU A 199 8.87 12.40 10.44
N GLY A 200 9.67 11.42 10.85
CA GLY A 200 10.56 10.69 9.96
C GLY A 200 9.83 9.52 9.33
N VAL A 201 10.18 9.21 8.08
CA VAL A 201 9.77 7.93 7.49
C VAL A 201 10.37 6.78 8.27
N TYR A 202 9.60 5.70 8.39
CA TYR A 202 10.10 4.39 8.82
C TYR A 202 9.77 3.37 7.74
N PHE A 203 10.81 2.84 7.11
CA PHE A 203 10.72 1.81 6.09
C PHE A 203 11.48 0.58 6.55
N GLU A 204 10.76 -0.43 7.04
CA GLU A 204 11.37 -1.69 7.46
C GLU A 204 12.17 -2.34 6.33
N TRP A 205 11.60 -2.34 5.13
CA TRP A 205 12.21 -2.93 3.95
C TRP A 205 13.53 -2.28 3.54
N GLN A 206 13.83 -1.05 4.01
CA GLN A 206 15.07 -0.34 3.70
C GLN A 206 16.29 -1.14 4.16
N TYR A 207 16.17 -1.87 5.26
CA TYR A 207 17.30 -2.61 5.84
C TYR A 207 17.51 -3.98 5.21
N TRP A 208 16.54 -4.47 4.45
CA TRP A 208 16.62 -5.77 3.79
C TRP A 208 17.66 -5.76 2.65
N LYS A 209 18.17 -6.94 2.28
CA LYS A 209 19.18 -7.06 1.19
C LYS A 209 18.61 -6.59 -0.15
N GLN A 210 17.33 -6.87 -0.38
CA GLN A 210 16.58 -6.61 -1.61
C GLN A 210 16.52 -5.12 -1.96
N ALA A 211 16.41 -4.24 -0.95
CA ALA A 211 16.38 -2.80 -1.17
C ALA A 211 17.72 -2.25 -1.70
N LYS A 212 18.84 -2.99 -1.50
CA LYS A 212 20.17 -2.60 -1.97
C LYS A 212 20.46 -3.10 -3.39
N GLU A 213 19.61 -3.98 -3.94
CA GLU A 213 19.70 -4.44 -5.32
C GLU A 213 19.27 -3.32 -6.28
N PRO A 214 19.85 -3.26 -7.50
CA PRO A 214 19.44 -2.30 -8.52
C PRO A 214 18.01 -2.56 -8.97
N PHE A 215 17.30 -1.50 -9.35
CA PHE A 215 16.00 -1.63 -9.99
C PHE A 215 16.10 -2.45 -11.28
N SER A 216 15.10 -3.30 -11.54
CA SER A 216 14.95 -3.99 -12.82
C SER A 216 14.55 -2.99 -13.92
N ASN A 217 14.75 -3.35 -15.20
CA ASN A 217 14.28 -2.53 -16.32
C ASN A 217 12.78 -2.25 -16.26
N GLN A 218 12.00 -3.19 -15.74
CA GLN A 218 10.56 -3.02 -15.55
C GLN A 218 10.24 -2.00 -14.46
N HIS A 219 10.93 -2.05 -13.31
CA HIS A 219 10.76 -1.04 -12.27
C HIS A 219 11.19 0.34 -12.76
N LEU A 220 12.29 0.44 -13.51
CA LEU A 220 12.75 1.70 -14.10
C LEU A 220 11.71 2.29 -15.06
N GLU A 221 11.09 1.47 -15.90
CA GLU A 221 10.03 1.91 -16.80
C GLU A 221 8.78 2.38 -16.04
N VAL A 222 8.36 1.64 -15.00
CA VAL A 222 7.26 2.06 -14.12
C VAL A 222 7.56 3.40 -13.46
N ILE A 223 8.74 3.56 -12.85
CA ILE A 223 9.16 4.80 -12.17
C ILE A 223 9.22 5.96 -13.17
N LYS A 224 9.79 5.74 -14.35
CA LYS A 224 9.87 6.73 -15.42
C LYS A 224 8.49 7.22 -15.87
N ASN A 225 7.48 6.35 -15.87
CA ASN A 225 6.12 6.67 -16.29
C ASN A 225 5.19 7.13 -15.14
N LEU A 226 5.67 7.22 -13.90
CA LEU A 226 4.91 7.87 -12.83
C LEU A 226 4.59 9.32 -13.19
N ASP A 227 3.36 9.75 -12.93
CA ASP A 227 2.90 11.13 -13.17
C ASP A 227 2.45 11.75 -11.84
N PRO A 228 3.36 12.45 -11.12
CA PRO A 228 3.03 13.09 -9.85
C PRO A 228 1.90 14.12 -9.97
N SER A 229 1.72 14.74 -11.14
CA SER A 229 0.65 15.71 -11.37
C SER A 229 -0.71 15.03 -11.55
N ALA A 230 -0.76 13.87 -12.19
CA ALA A 230 -1.97 13.04 -12.24
C ALA A 230 -2.32 12.47 -10.86
N ASP A 231 -1.32 11.99 -10.11
CA ASP A 231 -1.52 11.51 -8.74
C ASP A 231 -2.06 12.63 -7.84
N ALA A 232 -1.54 13.85 -7.96
CA ALA A 232 -2.04 15.01 -7.24
C ALA A 232 -3.53 15.29 -7.50
N LYS A 233 -4.03 15.10 -8.73
CA LYS A 233 -5.46 15.27 -9.06
C LYS A 233 -6.32 14.27 -8.30
N ILE A 234 -5.93 13.00 -8.29
CA ILE A 234 -6.62 11.93 -7.54
C ILE A 234 -6.67 12.29 -6.04
N LEU A 235 -5.55 12.75 -5.47
CA LEU A 235 -5.49 13.14 -4.06
C LEU A 235 -6.40 14.35 -3.74
N ARG A 236 -6.52 15.33 -4.64
CA ARG A 236 -7.43 16.46 -4.48
C ARG A 236 -8.89 16.03 -4.50
N GLU A 237 -9.26 15.08 -5.36
CA GLU A 237 -10.62 14.50 -5.41
C GLU A 237 -10.96 13.75 -4.11
N LEU A 238 -9.97 13.18 -3.44
CA LEU A 238 -10.10 12.60 -2.10
C LEU A 238 -10.06 13.62 -0.96
N GLU A 239 -9.92 14.91 -1.28
CA GLU A 239 -9.75 16.02 -0.34
C GLU A 239 -8.57 15.78 0.63
N ILE A 240 -7.45 15.29 0.08
CA ILE A 240 -6.16 15.28 0.78
C ILE A 240 -5.58 16.70 0.77
N GLU A 241 -4.95 17.08 1.86
CA GLU A 241 -4.41 18.42 2.07
C GLU A 241 -3.31 18.76 1.04
N GLU A 242 -3.29 19.99 0.51
CA GLU A 242 -2.31 20.41 -0.50
C GLU A 242 -0.87 20.29 0.00
N GLU A 243 -0.63 20.49 1.30
CA GLU A 243 0.66 20.26 1.94
C GLU A 243 1.13 18.81 1.77
N ALA A 244 0.22 17.85 1.95
CA ALA A 244 0.53 16.43 1.79
C ALA A 244 0.74 16.05 0.33
N ILE A 245 -0.04 16.64 -0.57
CA ILE A 245 0.15 16.50 -2.02
C ILE A 245 1.53 17.01 -2.44
N ARG A 246 1.97 18.17 -1.93
CA ARG A 246 3.31 18.71 -2.20
C ARG A 246 4.41 17.75 -1.73
N ILE A 247 4.29 17.17 -0.54
CA ILE A 247 5.25 16.17 -0.04
C ILE A 247 5.28 14.92 -0.92
N MET A 248 4.11 14.40 -1.33
CA MET A 248 4.01 13.28 -2.28
C MET A 248 4.68 13.62 -3.62
N MET A 249 4.51 14.84 -4.12
CA MET A 249 5.16 15.28 -5.36
C MET A 249 6.69 15.35 -5.20
N PHE A 250 7.20 15.91 -4.10
CA PHE A 250 8.64 15.95 -3.84
C PHE A 250 9.25 14.55 -3.76
N SER A 251 8.63 13.63 -3.01
CA SER A 251 9.13 12.25 -2.88
C SER A 251 9.01 11.46 -4.18
N SER A 252 7.95 11.67 -4.96
CA SER A 252 7.79 11.04 -6.28
C SER A 252 8.84 11.52 -7.28
N TRP A 253 9.15 12.82 -7.32
CA TRP A 253 10.23 13.34 -8.15
C TRP A 253 11.61 12.88 -7.67
N LEU A 254 11.82 12.81 -6.35
CA LEU A 254 13.04 12.26 -5.79
C LEU A 254 13.26 10.80 -6.23
N LEU A 255 12.20 9.97 -6.20
CA LEU A 255 12.24 8.59 -6.69
C LEU A 255 12.64 8.53 -8.18
N LYS A 256 11.99 9.34 -9.01
CA LYS A 256 12.27 9.38 -10.46
C LYS A 256 13.71 9.77 -10.75
N ILE A 257 14.19 10.85 -10.14
CA ILE A 257 15.55 11.38 -10.36
C ILE A 257 16.59 10.42 -9.78
N GLY A 258 16.33 9.84 -8.60
CA GLY A 258 17.21 8.83 -8.01
C GLY A 258 17.36 7.61 -8.90
N ALA A 259 16.25 7.07 -9.42
CA ALA A 259 16.27 5.93 -10.34
C ALA A 259 17.00 6.25 -11.66
N GLU A 260 16.80 7.45 -12.22
CA GLU A 260 17.52 7.92 -13.42
C GLU A 260 19.04 7.96 -13.20
N HIS A 261 19.49 8.35 -12.00
CA HIS A 261 20.89 8.33 -11.61
C HIS A 261 21.39 6.95 -11.14
N GLY A 262 20.60 5.90 -11.36
CA GLY A 262 20.91 4.51 -11.03
C GLY A 262 21.07 4.28 -9.52
N MET A 263 20.32 5.00 -8.68
CA MET A 263 20.26 4.71 -7.25
C MET A 263 19.36 3.50 -6.99
N SER A 264 19.74 2.68 -6.02
CA SER A 264 18.92 1.63 -5.45
C SER A 264 17.80 2.21 -4.58
N LEU A 265 16.80 1.38 -4.30
CA LEU A 265 15.70 1.73 -3.41
C LEU A 265 16.22 2.17 -2.01
N PHE A 266 17.22 1.48 -1.48
CA PHE A 266 17.88 1.83 -0.20
C PHE A 266 18.50 3.23 -0.23
N GLU A 267 19.20 3.58 -1.30
CA GLU A 267 19.86 4.88 -1.40
C GLU A 267 18.84 6.03 -1.48
N ILE A 268 17.73 5.83 -2.19
CA ILE A 268 16.63 6.80 -2.28
C ILE A 268 15.92 6.93 -0.93
N ALA A 269 15.59 5.81 -0.28
CA ALA A 269 15.01 5.80 1.06
C ALA A 269 15.90 6.55 2.07
N SER A 270 17.22 6.37 1.97
CA SER A 270 18.20 7.05 2.83
C SER A 270 18.22 8.57 2.66
N MET A 271 17.72 9.12 1.55
CA MET A 271 17.54 10.57 1.38
C MET A 271 16.32 11.11 2.15
N MET A 272 15.35 10.25 2.45
CA MET A 272 14.11 10.58 3.16
C MET A 272 14.21 10.28 4.66
N THR A 273 15.08 9.35 5.07
CA THR A 273 15.31 9.03 6.48
C THR A 273 15.99 10.20 7.19
N LYS A 274 15.46 10.58 8.35
CA LYS A 274 16.08 11.57 9.26
C LYS A 274 16.74 10.88 10.43
N THR A 275 17.63 11.61 11.11
CA THR A 275 18.17 11.18 12.41
C THR A 275 17.51 11.98 13.52
N VAL A 276 17.73 11.57 14.77
CA VAL A 276 17.24 12.32 15.95
C VAL A 276 17.74 13.78 15.96
N LYS A 277 18.88 14.05 15.31
CA LYS A 277 19.56 15.36 15.38
C LYS A 277 19.42 16.18 14.10
N GLU A 278 19.17 15.54 12.96
CA GLU A 278 19.30 16.16 11.65
C GLU A 278 18.09 15.84 10.77
N PRO A 279 17.58 16.84 10.01
CA PRO A 279 16.53 16.63 9.03
C PRO A 279 16.99 15.65 7.94
N SER A 280 16.03 15.11 7.20
CA SER A 280 16.36 14.28 6.03
C SER A 280 17.04 15.11 4.94
N PHE A 281 17.68 14.43 3.98
CA PHE A 281 18.28 15.14 2.85
C PHE A 281 17.20 15.80 1.98
N LEU A 282 16.06 15.14 1.78
CA LEU A 282 14.90 15.71 1.08
C LEU A 282 14.39 16.99 1.77
N GLU A 283 14.25 16.96 3.10
CA GLU A 283 13.88 18.13 3.90
C GLU A 283 14.87 19.28 3.72
N THR A 284 16.15 18.96 3.80
CA THR A 284 17.24 19.92 3.61
C THR A 284 17.20 20.53 2.21
N MET A 285 16.92 19.73 1.18
CA MET A 285 16.78 20.23 -0.20
C MET A 285 15.62 21.23 -0.32
N VAL A 286 14.46 20.90 0.23
CA VAL A 286 13.27 21.79 0.19
C VAL A 286 13.56 23.09 0.95
N LEU A 287 14.20 23.02 2.12
CA LEU A 287 14.56 24.20 2.91
C LEU A 287 15.59 25.09 2.20
N ASN A 288 16.64 24.49 1.63
CA ASN A 288 17.67 25.22 0.90
C ASN A 288 17.10 25.91 -0.34
N LEU A 289 16.22 25.22 -1.08
CA LEU A 289 15.58 25.81 -2.24
C LEU A 289 14.70 27.01 -1.85
N LYS A 290 13.89 26.89 -0.79
CA LYS A 290 13.10 28.01 -0.27
C LYS A 290 13.99 29.21 0.08
N LYS A 291 15.13 28.95 0.72
CA LYS A 291 16.09 30.00 1.07
C LYS A 291 16.69 30.68 -0.18
N LEU A 292 17.10 29.90 -1.17
CA LEU A 292 17.66 30.43 -2.42
C LEU A 292 16.65 31.30 -3.17
N LEU A 293 15.39 30.87 -3.25
CA LEU A 293 14.32 31.62 -3.92
C LEU A 293 13.96 32.92 -3.20
N LEU A 294 14.05 32.92 -1.87
CA LEU A 294 13.88 34.13 -1.07
C LEU A 294 15.02 35.13 -1.28
N GLU A 295 16.26 34.63 -1.37
CA GLU A 295 17.46 35.46 -1.63
C GLU A 295 17.46 36.06 -3.05
N SER A 296 16.82 35.42 -4.01
CA SER A 296 16.68 35.92 -5.38
C SER A 296 15.45 36.80 -5.64
N GLU A 297 14.69 37.18 -4.60
CA GLU A 297 13.43 37.94 -4.72
C GLU A 297 12.38 37.27 -5.64
N THR A 298 12.40 35.93 -5.71
CA THR A 298 11.47 35.11 -6.52
C THR A 298 10.68 34.15 -5.63
N ASP A 299 10.18 34.61 -4.47
CA ASP A 299 9.50 33.79 -3.48
C ASP A 299 7.99 33.62 -3.75
N ASN A 300 7.41 34.44 -4.61
CA ASN A 300 5.99 34.39 -4.98
C ASN A 300 5.69 33.37 -6.10
N LEU A 301 6.18 32.14 -5.95
CA LEU A 301 5.92 31.05 -6.89
C LEU A 301 4.60 30.34 -6.59
N THR A 302 3.91 29.93 -7.66
CA THR A 302 2.88 28.90 -7.58
C THR A 302 3.47 27.57 -7.11
N THR A 303 2.61 26.64 -6.67
CA THR A 303 3.07 25.31 -6.26
C THR A 303 3.76 24.58 -7.41
N GLU A 304 3.21 24.72 -8.61
CA GLU A 304 3.72 24.12 -9.85
C GLU A 304 5.09 24.67 -10.20
N GLU A 305 5.29 25.98 -10.13
CA GLU A 305 6.60 26.61 -10.35
C GLU A 305 7.63 26.17 -9.30
N PHE A 306 7.25 26.11 -8.03
CA PHE A 306 8.15 25.62 -6.98
C PHE A 306 8.58 24.17 -7.23
N ILE A 307 7.66 23.32 -7.70
CA ILE A 307 7.98 21.93 -8.07
C ILE A 307 8.97 21.89 -9.23
N VAL A 308 8.82 22.74 -10.24
CA VAL A 308 9.78 22.83 -11.36
C VAL A 308 11.17 23.22 -10.85
N GLU A 309 11.28 24.20 -9.96
CA GLU A 309 12.57 24.55 -9.35
C GLU A 309 13.13 23.41 -8.49
N PHE A 310 12.27 22.71 -7.75
CA PHE A 310 12.67 21.53 -6.98
C PHE A 310 13.26 20.44 -7.87
N ILE A 311 12.64 20.14 -9.02
CA ILE A 311 13.14 19.14 -9.96
C ILE A 311 14.54 19.55 -10.45
N ARG A 312 14.72 20.79 -10.90
CA ARG A 312 16.04 21.29 -11.36
C ARG A 312 17.08 21.17 -10.26
N TYR A 313 16.74 21.61 -9.05
CA TYR A 313 17.64 21.52 -7.91
C TYR A 313 17.98 20.06 -7.58
N ALA A 314 17.00 19.17 -7.57
CA ALA A 314 17.17 17.75 -7.29
C ALA A 314 18.12 17.05 -8.27
N HIS A 315 18.06 17.36 -9.58
CA HIS A 315 19.03 16.85 -10.55
C HIS A 315 20.48 17.23 -10.22
N THR A 316 20.72 18.34 -9.51
CA THR A 316 22.07 18.72 -9.06
C THR A 316 22.47 18.05 -7.74
N GLN A 317 21.52 17.83 -6.83
CA GLN A 317 21.81 17.37 -5.47
C GLN A 317 21.87 15.84 -5.34
N VAL A 318 21.03 15.12 -6.10
CA VAL A 318 20.94 13.65 -6.04
C VAL A 318 22.30 12.97 -6.35
N PRO A 319 23.05 13.35 -7.40
CA PRO A 319 24.37 12.77 -7.67
C PRO A 319 25.38 13.02 -6.55
N LEU A 320 25.35 14.21 -5.93
CA LEU A 320 26.25 14.58 -4.85
C LEU A 320 25.99 13.73 -3.60
N PHE A 321 24.71 13.47 -3.29
CA PHE A 321 24.33 12.59 -2.20
C PHE A 321 24.78 11.15 -2.46
N LYS A 322 24.55 10.63 -3.67
CA LYS A 322 24.97 9.28 -4.07
C LYS A 322 26.49 9.09 -3.89
N GLU A 323 27.28 10.06 -4.34
CA GLU A 323 28.74 9.98 -4.18
C GLU A 323 29.17 10.04 -2.71
N LYS A 324 28.49 10.84 -1.88
CA LYS A 324 28.73 10.89 -0.43
C LYS A 324 28.44 9.54 0.24
N LEU A 325 27.34 8.88 -0.13
CA LEU A 325 27.01 7.54 0.37
C LEU A 325 28.07 6.50 -0.01
N ARG A 326 28.51 6.52 -1.28
CA ARG A 326 29.56 5.61 -1.79
C ARG A 326 30.86 5.75 -0.99
N LYS A 327 31.30 6.98 -0.73
CA LYS A 327 32.52 7.27 0.06
C LYS A 327 32.40 6.78 1.51
N LYS A 328 31.23 6.92 2.13
CA LYS A 328 30.98 6.44 3.50
C LYS A 328 31.05 4.91 3.59
N GLY A 329 30.55 4.20 2.59
CA GLY A 329 30.62 2.74 2.52
C GLY A 329 32.02 2.18 2.20
N SER A 330 32.87 2.94 1.51
CA SER A 330 34.26 2.53 1.22
C SER A 330 35.24 2.72 2.39
N GLY A 331 34.90 3.54 3.38
CA GLY A 331 35.77 3.87 4.52
C GLY A 331 35.66 2.91 5.71
N THR A 332 34.96 1.78 5.57
CA THR A 332 34.69 0.81 6.66
C THR A 332 35.25 -0.58 6.38
N LYS A 333 36.25 -0.70 5.49
CA LYS A 333 36.94 -1.97 5.23
C LYS A 333 38.24 -2.08 6.01
#